data_AF-A0A7C7YLB4-F1
#
_entry.id   AF-A0A7C7YLB4-F1
#
_cell.length_a   1.000
_cell.length_b   1.000
_cell.length_c   1.000
_cell.angle_alpha   90.00
_cell.angle_beta   90.00
_cell.angle_gamma   90.00
#
_symmetry.space_group_name_H-M   'P 1'
#
loop_
_entity.id
_entity.type
_entity.pdbx_description
1 polymer ?
#
loop_
_entity_poly.entity_id
_entity_poly.type
_entity_poly.pdbx_seq_one_letter_code
_entity_poly.pdbx_strand_id
1 'polypeptide(L)' 'MHPADLQLLLDKQAISEVLFNYAAGCDRRDWNLFRECFCEEVEIDLSSWSGSPPSVMPLQQWVEGVR' A
#
# COMPACT_ATOMS: atom_id res chain seq x y z
N MET A 1 3.09 17.59 -26.38
CA MET A 1 2.84 16.60 -25.31
C MET A 1 1.38 16.23 -25.40
N HIS A 2 1.06 14.96 -25.64
CA HIS A 2 -0.34 14.52 -25.68
C HIS A 2 -0.89 14.52 -24.25
N PRO A 3 -2.17 14.84 -23.99
CA PRO A 3 -2.74 14.80 -22.65
C PRO A 3 -2.51 13.46 -21.92
N ALA A 4 -2.49 12.37 -22.68
CA ALA A 4 -2.19 11.03 -22.18
C ALA A 4 -0.76 10.88 -21.63
N ASP A 5 0.23 11.56 -22.22
CA ASP A 5 1.63 11.50 -21.74
C ASP A 5 1.76 12.17 -20.38
N LEU A 6 1.05 13.29 -20.18
CA LEU A 6 1.03 13.99 -18.90
C LEU A 6 0.34 13.15 -17.82
N GLN A 7 -0.82 12.54 -18.15
CA GLN A 7 -1.52 11.66 -17.21
C GLN A 7 -0.63 10.49 -16.79
N LEU A 8 0.06 9.86 -17.73
CA LEU A 8 0.99 8.77 -17.43
C LEU A 8 2.10 9.17 -16.45
N LEU A 9 2.66 10.38 -16.61
CA LEU A 9 3.69 10.88 -15.70
C LEU A 9 3.14 11.18 -14.30
N LEU A 10 1.92 11.73 -14.22
CA LEU A 10 1.24 11.99 -12.95
C LEU A 10 0.90 10.69 -12.23
N ASP A 11 0.37 9.70 -12.93
CA ASP A 11 0.04 8.39 -12.37
C ASP A 11 1.29 7.68 -11.85
N LYS A 12 2.38 7.74 -12.64
CA LYS A 12 3.67 7.18 -12.22
C LYS A 12 4.17 7.83 -10.92
N GLN A 13 4.06 9.16 -10.81
CA GLN A 13 4.48 9.89 -9.62
C GLN A 13 3.60 9.51 -8.42
N ALA A 14 2.28 9.50 -8.57
CA ALA A 14 1.34 9.12 -7.52
C ALA A 14 1.58 7.70 -6.99
N ILE A 15 1.79 6.72 -7.89
CA ILE A 15 2.13 5.35 -7.49
C ILE A 15 3.47 5.31 -6.74
N SER A 16 4.48 6.05 -7.20
CA SER A 16 5.79 6.09 -6.55
C SER A 16 5.71 6.69 -5.15
N GLU A 17 4.88 7.72 -4.95
CA GLU A 17 4.64 8.33 -3.64
C GLU A 17 3.96 7.36 -2.67
N VAL A 18 2.96 6.59 -3.13
CA VAL A 18 2.32 5.54 -2.31
C VAL A 18 3.34 4.49 -1.86
N LEU A 19 4.20 4.01 -2.76
CA LEU A 19 5.24 3.04 -2.40
C LEU A 19 6.25 3.61 -1.39
N PHE A 20 6.65 4.86 -1.57
CA PHE A 20 7.57 5.53 -0.64
C PHE A 20 6.94 5.72 0.74
N ASN A 21 5.69 6.16 0.80
CA ASN A 21 4.96 6.35 2.06
C ASN A 21 4.70 5.03 2.76
N TYR A 22 4.39 3.96 2.02
CA TYR A 22 4.25 2.61 2.57
C TYR A 22 5.54 2.16 3.27
N ALA A 23 6.68 2.25 2.57
CA ALA A 23 7.97 1.85 3.12
C ALA A 23 8.36 2.73 4.32
N ALA A 24 8.26 4.05 4.18
CA ALA A 24 8.58 4.98 5.25
C ALA A 24 7.67 4.82 6.48
N GLY A 25 6.37 4.59 6.27
CA GLY A 25 5.40 4.33 7.33
C GLY A 25 5.70 3.04 8.09
N CYS A 26 6.03 1.97 7.36
CA CYS A 26 6.45 0.70 7.95
C CYS A 26 7.76 0.83 8.74
N ASP A 27 8.83 1.36 8.11
CA ASP A 27 10.17 1.46 8.70
C ASP A 27 10.19 2.36 9.94
N ARG A 28 9.42 3.46 9.92
CA ARG A 28 9.31 4.42 11.03
C ARG A 28 8.24 4.04 12.05
N ARG A 29 7.45 2.98 11.79
CA ARG A 29 6.26 2.61 12.57
C ARG A 29 5.23 3.76 12.69
N ASP A 30 5.12 4.56 11.64
CA ASP A 30 4.09 5.58 11.50
C ASP A 30 2.84 4.94 10.87
N TRP A 31 1.98 4.40 11.73
CA TRP A 31 0.77 3.68 11.30
C TRP A 31 -0.30 4.57 10.68
N ASN A 32 -0.24 5.88 10.91
CA ASN A 32 -1.11 6.84 10.23
C ASN A 32 -0.65 7.08 8.80
N LEU A 33 0.66 7.18 8.55
CA LEU A 33 1.19 7.24 7.19
C LEU A 33 0.98 5.91 6.44
N PHE A 34 1.20 4.79 7.12
CA PHE A 34 1.03 3.46 6.53
C PHE A 34 -0.41 3.21 6.08
N ARG A 35 -1.42 3.52 6.92
CA ARG A 35 -2.83 3.28 6.59
C ARG A 35 -3.32 4.11 5.39
N GLU A 36 -2.75 5.29 5.17
CA GLU A 36 -3.14 6.17 4.05
C GLU A 36 -2.76 5.57 2.68
N CYS A 37 -1.90 4.55 2.64
CA CYS A 37 -1.47 3.89 1.41
C CYS A 37 -2.46 2.83 0.90
N PHE A 38 -3.53 2.54 1.63
CA PHE A 38 -4.43 1.43 1.36
C PHE A 38 -5.89 1.88 1.20
N CYS A 39 -6.66 1.05 0.49
CA CYS A 39 -8.13 1.11 0.49
C CYS A 39 -8.71 0.59 1.81
N GLU A 40 -10.00 0.83 2.05
CA GLU A 40 -10.71 0.38 3.25
C GLU A 40 -10.72 -1.16 3.41
N GLU A 41 -10.71 -1.88 2.29
CA GLU A 41 -10.56 -3.34 2.20
C GLU A 41 -9.26 -3.64 1.44
N VAL A 42 -8.51 -4.64 1.91
CA VAL A 42 -7.23 -5.04 1.34
C VAL A 42 -7.18 -6.55 1.09
N GLU A 43 -6.55 -6.93 -0.01
CA GLU A 43 -6.11 -8.30 -0.26
C GLU A 43 -4.61 -8.39 0.04
N ILE A 44 -4.24 -9.29 0.94
CA ILE A 44 -2.85 -9.51 1.36
C ILE A 44 -2.45 -10.93 0.97
N ASP A 45 -1.51 -11.04 0.04
CA ASP A 45 -0.88 -12.30 -0.34
C ASP A 45 0.58 -12.32 0.12
N LEU A 46 0.80 -13.01 1.25
CA LEU A 46 2.13 -13.34 1.75
C LEU A 46 2.36 -14.86 1.74
N SER A 47 1.67 -15.58 0.85
CA SER A 47 1.69 -17.05 0.81
C SER A 47 3.08 -17.61 0.47
N SER A 48 3.83 -16.91 -0.38
CA SER A 48 5.21 -17.28 -0.74
C SER A 48 6.19 -17.20 0.44
N TRP A 49 5.90 -16.36 1.44
CA TRP A 49 6.74 -16.17 2.62
C TRP A 49 6.24 -16.96 3.84
N SER A 50 4.94 -16.94 4.10
CA SER A 50 4.33 -17.53 5.30
C SER A 50 3.75 -18.93 5.12
N GLY A 51 3.47 -19.35 3.88
CA GLY A 51 2.69 -20.55 3.57
C GLY A 51 1.19 -20.43 3.87
N SER A 52 0.73 -19.29 4.42
CA SER A 52 -0.69 -19.03 4.62
C SER A 52 -1.36 -18.58 3.32
N PRO A 53 -2.62 -18.96 3.05
CA PRO A 53 -3.32 -18.50 1.85
C PRO A 53 -3.52 -16.98 1.85
N PRO A 54 -3.70 -16.36 0.67
CA PRO A 54 -4.10 -14.95 0.58
C PRO A 54 -5.38 -14.68 1.37
N SER A 55 -5.50 -13.48 1.92
CA SER A 55 -6.65 -13.07 2.73
C SER A 55 -7.15 -11.69 2.36
N VAL A 56 -8.47 -11.54 2.28
CA VAL A 56 -9.16 -10.25 2.14
C VAL A 56 -9.68 -9.83 3.51
N MET A 57 -9.37 -8.60 3.94
CA MET A 57 -9.75 -8.11 5.26
C MET A 57 -9.92 -6.58 5.29
N PRO A 58 -10.63 -6.02 6.30
CA PRO A 58 -10.64 -4.58 6.54
C PRO A 58 -9.24 -4.06 6.84
N LEU A 59 -8.91 -2.85 6.35
CA LEU A 59 -7.62 -2.21 6.57
C LEU A 59 -7.24 -2.13 8.05
N GLN A 60 -8.20 -1.86 8.94
CA GLN A 60 -7.93 -1.82 10.38
C GLN A 60 -7.32 -3.12 10.89
N GLN A 61 -7.87 -4.26 10.46
CA GLN A 61 -7.37 -5.57 10.86
C GLN A 61 -5.94 -5.80 10.36
N TRP A 62 -5.65 -5.36 9.13
CA TRP A 62 -4.30 -5.44 8.58
C TRP A 62 -3.30 -4.59 9.37
N VAL A 63 -3.64 -3.32 9.64
CA VAL A 63 -2.78 -2.39 10.40
C VAL A 63 -2.51 -2.89 11.82
N GLU A 64 -3.50 -3.48 12.49
CA GLU A 64 -3.33 -4.08 13.81
C GLU A 64 -2.41 -5.31 13.77
N GLY A 65 -2.45 -6.09 12.69
CA GLY A 65 -1.65 -7.31 12.53
C GLY A 65 -0.17 -7.06 12.23
N VAL A 66 0.19 -5.94 11.61
CA VAL A 66 1.59 -5.60 11.26
C VAL A 66 2.32 -4.75 12.30
N ARG A 67 1.60 -4.23 13.30
CA ARG A 67 2.11 -3.28 14.30
C ARG A 67 3.06 -3.89 15.32
#